data_AF-A0A7C7LXA1-F1
#
_entry.id   AF-A0A7C7LXA1-F1
#
_cell.length_a   1.000
_cell.length_b   1.000
_cell.length_c   1.000
_cell.angle_alpha   90.00
_cell.angle_beta   90.00
_cell.angle_gamma   90.00
#
_symmetry.space_group_name_H-M   'P 1'
#
loop_
_entity.id
_entity.type
_entity.pdbx_description
1 polymer ?
#
loop_
_entity_poly.entity_id
_entity_poly.type
_entity_poly.pdbx_seq_one_letter_code
_entity_poly.pdbx_strand_id
1 'polypeptide(L)'
;MGVDDVGIIGVGKDAYNEHLPGMVNGRILSWVEDVQADGYPVWTDYGAVQRRTYFLNREGELIYQFNITTLDPTEPEDYEYLINMILDFRSENGPSVFRIPEDTTSIQGAIEWSENGDIILISPGTYQERIDFLDKNITVASLLYSGFDQSLVSETILDGNLEGTVVTMNGGQGQSAILLGLIIENGYESQTGGGILIENSSPTINRNIIRNNNAGSCGGEGAGIAIIGESLPFIIGNEIHDNIVSGVCDCICYFGGGIYVDETAFPVIGGSITLGNSFYDNYADYGYDLFRNPPLDTTDWTPIFAHHNVFEDCPPNSPILVYPENGWDLENCHTLLAIDEDQNVITNGFHLFPNYPNPFNPTTTIGFNIDGETLQATSLRIYDILGRLMETLVDEQLGQGIHEIQWNAANQPSGIYFIQLRSRDFIQTQKAILVK
;
A
#
# COMPACT_ATOMS: atom_id res chain seq x y z
N MET A 1 -3.33 5.28 -3.06
CA MET A 1 -4.72 5.28 -3.56
C MET A 1 -5.62 5.58 -2.37
N GLY A 2 -6.11 6.81 -2.24
CA GLY A 2 -7.02 7.20 -1.16
C GLY A 2 -8.43 6.72 -1.44
N VAL A 3 -9.02 6.03 -0.47
CA VAL A 3 -10.35 5.37 -0.56
C VAL A 3 -11.49 6.39 -0.46
N ASP A 4 -11.22 7.69 -0.24
CA ASP A 4 -12.24 8.70 0.09
C ASP A 4 -12.42 9.86 -0.90
N ASP A 5 -11.76 9.85 -2.08
CA ASP A 5 -11.87 10.95 -3.05
C ASP A 5 -12.80 10.68 -4.24
N VAL A 6 -13.45 9.52 -4.28
CA VAL A 6 -14.61 9.28 -5.14
C VAL A 6 -15.68 8.59 -4.32
N GLY A 7 -16.69 9.35 -3.93
CA GLY A 7 -17.95 8.79 -3.46
C GLY A 7 -18.64 8.07 -4.61
N ILE A 8 -18.31 6.78 -4.77
CA ILE A 8 -19.04 5.77 -5.55
C ILE A 8 -18.95 5.96 -7.08
N ILE A 9 -18.27 5.02 -7.77
CA ILE A 9 -18.58 4.70 -9.18
C ILE A 9 -19.86 3.85 -9.17
N GLY A 10 -21.01 4.49 -9.34
CA GLY A 10 -22.29 3.80 -9.47
C GLY A 10 -22.60 3.51 -10.93
N VAL A 11 -22.85 2.25 -11.29
CA VAL A 11 -23.31 1.87 -12.63
C VAL A 11 -24.83 1.67 -12.57
N GLY A 12 -25.60 2.66 -13.02
CA GLY A 12 -27.05 2.54 -13.11
C GLY A 12 -27.47 1.77 -14.36
N LYS A 13 -28.37 0.77 -14.22
CA LYS A 13 -29.03 0.09 -15.36
C LYS A 13 -30.36 0.78 -15.67
N ASP A 14 -30.56 1.24 -16.90
CA ASP A 14 -31.88 1.67 -17.37
C ASP A 14 -32.74 0.46 -17.78
N ALA A 15 -33.59 0.04 -16.83
CA ALA A 15 -34.94 -0.56 -16.87
C ALA A 15 -35.35 -1.68 -17.84
N TYR A 16 -35.95 -2.75 -17.27
CA TYR A 16 -37.34 -3.21 -17.51
C TYR A 16 -37.69 -4.28 -16.45
N ASN A 17 -37.78 -3.87 -15.17
CA ASN A 17 -38.47 -4.70 -14.19
C ASN A 17 -39.09 -3.77 -13.16
N GLU A 18 -40.41 -3.83 -13.03
CA GLU A 18 -41.16 -2.87 -12.20
C GLU A 18 -40.88 -3.09 -10.71
N HIS A 19 -40.35 -4.27 -10.31
CA HIS A 19 -39.98 -4.62 -8.95
C HIS A 19 -38.75 -5.55 -8.92
N LEU A 20 -37.65 -5.10 -8.32
CA LEU A 20 -36.51 -5.91 -7.88
C LEU A 20 -36.34 -5.77 -6.36
N PRO A 21 -35.94 -6.83 -5.63
CA PRO A 21 -35.53 -6.70 -4.24
C PRO A 21 -34.38 -5.69 -4.12
N GLY A 22 -34.51 -4.68 -3.23
CA GLY A 22 -33.52 -3.62 -3.06
C GLY A 22 -33.83 -2.28 -3.76
N MET A 23 -34.96 -2.17 -4.46
CA MET A 23 -35.41 -0.90 -5.04
C MET A 23 -36.11 0.00 -4.01
N VAL A 24 -35.83 1.31 -4.05
CA VAL A 24 -36.60 2.34 -3.35
C VAL A 24 -37.14 3.34 -4.38
N ASN A 25 -38.47 3.53 -4.42
CA ASN A 25 -39.17 4.42 -5.36
C ASN A 25 -38.81 4.20 -6.85
N GLY A 26 -38.66 2.94 -7.28
CA GLY A 26 -38.37 2.64 -8.69
C GLY A 26 -36.91 2.85 -9.11
N ARG A 27 -35.99 3.15 -8.19
CA ARG A 27 -34.55 3.31 -8.45
C ARG A 27 -33.75 2.19 -7.77
N ILE A 28 -32.76 1.66 -8.49
CA ILE A 28 -31.75 0.74 -7.96
C ILE A 28 -30.70 1.59 -7.22
N LEU A 29 -30.34 1.20 -5.99
CA LEU A 29 -29.37 1.90 -5.16
C LEU A 29 -27.94 1.49 -5.55
N SER A 30 -26.98 2.38 -5.36
CA SER A 30 -25.59 2.24 -5.84
C SER A 30 -24.80 1.09 -5.19
N TRP A 31 -25.34 0.45 -4.15
CA TRP A 31 -24.72 -0.65 -3.39
C TRP A 31 -25.43 -1.99 -3.57
N VAL A 32 -26.35 -2.12 -4.53
CA VAL A 32 -26.94 -3.43 -4.83
C VAL A 32 -25.87 -4.27 -5.52
N GLU A 33 -25.22 -5.12 -4.74
CA GLU A 33 -24.29 -6.15 -5.16
C GLU A 33 -25.01 -7.13 -6.11
N ASP A 34 -24.44 -7.34 -7.29
CA ASP A 34 -24.92 -8.36 -8.22
C ASP A 34 -24.36 -9.72 -7.74
N VAL A 35 -25.07 -10.36 -6.80
CA VAL A 35 -24.67 -11.68 -6.30
C VAL A 35 -24.95 -12.72 -7.38
N GLN A 36 -23.90 -13.28 -8.00
CA GLN A 36 -24.01 -14.49 -8.82
C GLN A 36 -23.28 -15.66 -8.17
N ALA A 37 -24.07 -16.63 -7.71
CA ALA A 37 -23.63 -18.01 -7.62
C ALA A 37 -23.38 -18.53 -9.05
N ASP A 38 -22.28 -19.27 -9.24
CA ASP A 38 -22.03 -20.16 -10.39
C ASP A 38 -21.39 -19.58 -11.69
N GLY A 39 -20.50 -18.58 -11.58
CA GLY A 39 -19.29 -18.52 -12.42
C GLY A 39 -19.40 -18.36 -13.94
N TYR A 40 -20.31 -17.53 -14.47
CA TYR A 40 -20.30 -17.12 -15.89
C TYR A 40 -20.01 -15.60 -16.06
N PRO A 41 -19.35 -15.16 -17.16
CA PRO A 41 -19.22 -13.74 -17.47
C PRO A 41 -20.56 -13.11 -17.90
N VAL A 42 -20.95 -11.99 -17.29
CA VAL A 42 -22.23 -11.27 -17.49
C VAL A 42 -22.26 -10.44 -18.79
N TRP A 43 -21.73 -10.96 -19.90
CA TRP A 43 -21.47 -10.12 -21.08
C TRP A 43 -22.14 -10.52 -22.40
N THR A 44 -23.04 -11.51 -22.47
CA THR A 44 -23.54 -11.92 -23.80
C THR A 44 -25.03 -11.85 -24.08
N ASP A 45 -25.97 -11.98 -23.14
CA ASP A 45 -27.32 -12.38 -23.58
C ASP A 45 -28.54 -11.61 -23.03
N TYR A 46 -28.39 -10.46 -22.37
CA TYR A 46 -29.57 -9.67 -21.97
C TYR A 46 -29.42 -8.20 -22.34
N GLY A 47 -30.21 -7.77 -23.34
CA GLY A 47 -30.27 -6.43 -23.93
C GLY A 47 -30.58 -5.29 -22.96
N ALA A 48 -29.64 -4.98 -22.07
CA ALA A 48 -29.57 -3.74 -21.31
C ALA A 48 -28.89 -2.67 -22.19
N VAL A 49 -29.60 -1.59 -22.51
CA VAL A 49 -29.21 -0.73 -23.65
C VAL A 49 -28.46 0.53 -23.25
N GLN A 50 -28.53 1.03 -22.01
CA GLN A 50 -27.72 2.16 -21.55
C GLN A 50 -27.38 2.04 -20.06
N ARG A 51 -26.11 2.27 -19.72
CA ARG A 51 -25.62 2.37 -18.35
C ARG A 51 -25.02 3.75 -18.17
N ARG A 52 -25.61 4.57 -17.32
CA ARG A 52 -25.06 5.89 -16.98
C ARG A 52 -24.14 5.73 -15.77
N THR A 53 -22.95 6.30 -15.89
CA THR A 53 -22.00 6.46 -14.80
C THR A 53 -22.09 7.89 -14.31
N TYR A 54 -22.09 8.03 -12.99
CA TYR A 54 -22.26 9.31 -12.30
C TYR A 54 -21.03 9.58 -11.43
N PHE A 55 -20.60 10.83 -11.38
CA PHE A 55 -19.66 11.36 -10.40
C PHE A 55 -20.42 12.32 -9.50
N LEU A 56 -20.40 12.05 -8.20
CA LEU A 56 -21.04 12.88 -7.19
C LEU A 56 -19.97 13.63 -6.39
N ASN A 57 -20.28 14.84 -5.90
CA ASN A 57 -19.45 15.53 -4.90
C ASN A 57 -19.71 14.96 -3.51
N ARG A 58 -18.95 15.45 -2.52
CA ARG A 58 -19.03 15.01 -1.12
C ARG A 58 -20.42 15.28 -0.50
N GLU A 59 -21.20 16.20 -1.07
CA GLU A 59 -22.58 16.52 -0.68
C GLU A 59 -23.64 15.62 -1.36
N GLY A 60 -23.22 14.67 -2.20
CA GLY A 60 -24.10 13.78 -2.97
C GLY A 60 -24.73 14.45 -4.20
N GLU A 61 -24.24 15.62 -4.60
CA GLU A 61 -24.69 16.35 -5.78
C GLU A 61 -23.97 15.83 -7.02
N LEU A 62 -24.70 15.72 -8.12
CA LEU A 62 -24.16 15.24 -9.39
C LEU A 62 -23.23 16.28 -10.03
N ILE A 63 -21.93 15.97 -10.10
CA ILE A 63 -20.91 16.80 -10.76
C ILE A 63 -20.84 16.47 -12.25
N TYR A 64 -20.81 15.18 -12.59
CA TYR A 64 -20.61 14.72 -13.96
C TYR A 64 -21.37 13.42 -14.22
N GLN A 65 -21.92 13.27 -15.42
CA GLN A 65 -22.52 12.00 -15.85
C GLN A 65 -22.13 11.71 -17.28
N PHE A 66 -21.86 10.45 -17.58
CA PHE A 66 -21.61 9.98 -18.93
C PHE A 66 -22.21 8.59 -19.14
N ASN A 67 -22.33 8.18 -20.40
CA ASN A 67 -22.88 6.87 -20.75
C ASN A 67 -21.72 5.89 -20.98
N ILE A 68 -21.60 4.84 -20.15
CA ILE A 68 -20.50 3.87 -20.24
C ILE A 68 -20.78 2.74 -21.23
N THR A 69 -22.03 2.55 -21.70
CA THR A 69 -22.35 1.45 -22.63
C THR A 69 -21.67 1.55 -24.00
N THR A 70 -21.03 2.66 -24.33
CA THR A 70 -20.25 2.81 -25.56
C THR A 70 -18.75 2.56 -25.38
N LEU A 71 -18.30 2.24 -24.17
CA LEU A 71 -16.89 2.05 -23.83
C LEU A 71 -16.63 0.60 -23.41
N ASP A 72 -15.70 -0.05 -24.08
CA ASP A 72 -15.21 -1.39 -23.74
C ASP A 72 -13.88 -1.28 -22.97
N PRO A 73 -13.82 -1.60 -21.66
CA PRO A 73 -12.59 -1.49 -20.88
C PRO A 73 -11.49 -2.49 -21.30
N THR A 74 -11.81 -3.42 -22.20
CA THR A 74 -10.84 -4.34 -22.82
C THR A 74 -10.31 -3.81 -24.15
N GLU A 75 -10.95 -2.81 -24.75
CA GLU A 75 -10.45 -2.08 -25.92
C GLU A 75 -9.50 -0.95 -25.47
N PRO A 76 -8.24 -0.93 -25.95
CA PRO A 76 -7.23 0.01 -25.45
C PRO A 76 -7.60 1.49 -25.59
N GLU A 77 -8.32 1.88 -26.65
CA GLU A 77 -8.73 3.27 -26.89
C GLU A 77 -9.80 3.75 -25.90
N ASP A 78 -10.75 2.88 -25.56
CA ASP A 78 -11.81 3.15 -24.59
C ASP A 78 -11.26 3.14 -23.16
N TYR A 79 -10.30 2.25 -22.88
CA TYR A 79 -9.54 2.23 -21.64
C TYR A 79 -8.73 3.53 -21.46
N GLU A 80 -7.98 3.95 -22.49
CA GLU A 80 -7.23 5.21 -22.45
C GLU A 80 -8.15 6.42 -22.32
N TYR A 81 -9.32 6.43 -22.98
CA TYR A 81 -10.33 7.49 -22.81
C TYR A 81 -10.85 7.57 -21.37
N LEU A 82 -11.16 6.42 -20.75
CA LEU A 82 -11.59 6.35 -19.35
C LEU A 82 -10.50 6.83 -18.39
N ILE A 83 -9.26 6.40 -18.61
CA ILE A 83 -8.10 6.82 -17.81
C ILE A 83 -7.85 8.31 -17.97
N ASN A 84 -7.83 8.85 -19.20
CA ASN A 84 -7.62 10.27 -19.44
C ASN A 84 -8.74 11.12 -18.86
N MET A 85 -10.00 10.69 -18.94
CA MET A 85 -11.11 11.39 -18.31
C MET A 85 -10.97 11.42 -16.78
N ILE A 86 -10.51 10.33 -16.15
CA ILE A 86 -10.22 10.28 -14.71
C ILE A 86 -9.04 11.20 -14.37
N LEU A 87 -7.98 11.19 -15.19
CA LEU A 87 -6.79 12.03 -14.98
C LEU A 87 -7.07 13.52 -15.19
N ASP A 88 -7.84 13.89 -16.21
CA ASP A 88 -8.27 15.27 -16.48
C ASP A 88 -9.13 15.78 -15.32
N PHE A 89 -10.11 14.97 -14.87
CA PHE A 89 -10.92 15.30 -13.71
C PHE A 89 -10.07 15.47 -12.44
N ARG A 90 -9.05 14.63 -12.24
CA ARG A 90 -8.08 14.74 -11.14
C ARG A 90 -7.13 15.93 -11.29
N SER A 91 -6.80 16.34 -12.51
CA SER A 91 -5.95 17.51 -12.74
C SER A 91 -6.69 18.82 -12.44
N GLU A 92 -8.01 18.84 -12.65
CA GLU A 92 -8.85 20.01 -12.43
C GLU A 92 -9.46 20.06 -11.02
N ASN A 93 -9.64 18.91 -10.36
CA ASN A 93 -10.37 18.79 -9.08
C ASN A 93 -9.76 17.80 -8.07
N GLY A 94 -8.60 17.22 -8.37
CA GLY A 94 -7.96 16.20 -7.54
C GLY A 94 -6.86 16.73 -6.64
N PRO A 95 -6.39 15.88 -5.71
CA PRO A 95 -5.35 16.24 -4.76
C PRO A 95 -4.01 16.55 -5.42
N SER A 96 -3.29 17.53 -4.87
CA SER A 96 -1.92 17.87 -5.28
C SER A 96 -0.98 16.71 -4.97
N VAL A 97 0.05 16.56 -5.79
CA VAL A 97 1.09 15.54 -5.60
C VAL A 97 2.42 16.23 -5.37
N PHE A 98 3.03 16.00 -4.21
CA PHE A 98 4.37 16.46 -3.86
C PHE A 98 5.34 15.28 -3.97
N ARG A 99 6.43 15.44 -4.72
CA ARG A 99 7.46 14.43 -4.92
C ARG A 99 8.70 14.75 -4.12
N ILE A 100 9.20 13.79 -3.37
CA ILE A 100 10.44 13.92 -2.59
C ILE A 100 11.54 13.11 -3.27
N PRO A 101 12.75 13.67 -3.51
CA PRO A 101 13.18 15.03 -3.20
C PRO A 101 12.92 16.08 -4.31
N GLU A 102 12.18 15.73 -5.36
CA GLU A 102 12.06 16.54 -6.60
C GLU A 102 11.42 17.92 -6.40
N ASP A 103 10.29 17.98 -5.68
CA ASP A 103 9.53 19.21 -5.40
C ASP A 103 9.98 19.86 -4.10
N THR A 104 10.36 19.05 -3.11
CA THR A 104 10.95 19.50 -1.84
C THR A 104 11.83 18.40 -1.25
N THR A 105 12.80 18.80 -0.44
CA THR A 105 13.81 17.87 0.13
C THR A 105 13.39 17.23 1.43
N SER A 106 12.40 17.79 2.14
CA SER A 106 11.90 17.27 3.41
C SER A 106 10.48 16.76 3.28
N ILE A 107 10.22 15.60 3.87
CA ILE A 107 8.89 15.00 3.93
C ILE A 107 8.00 15.86 4.83
N GLN A 108 8.50 16.26 6.01
CA GLN A 108 7.76 17.15 6.89
C GLN A 108 7.42 18.49 6.23
N GLY A 109 8.38 19.07 5.49
CA GLY A 109 8.13 20.30 4.74
C GLY A 109 7.02 20.17 3.68
N ALA A 110 6.91 19.00 3.03
CA ALA A 110 5.79 18.71 2.13
C ALA A 110 4.46 18.61 2.88
N ILE A 111 4.45 17.94 4.05
CA ILE A 111 3.25 17.85 4.90
C ILE A 111 2.79 19.24 5.35
N GLU A 112 3.71 20.14 5.71
CA GLU A 112 3.37 21.49 6.12
C GLU A 112 2.64 22.27 5.01
N TRP A 113 3.03 22.06 3.75
CA TRP A 113 2.45 22.74 2.58
C TRP A 113 1.21 22.07 2.00
N SER A 114 0.98 20.80 2.32
CA SER A 114 -0.14 20.04 1.78
C SER A 114 -1.48 20.43 2.43
N GLU A 115 -2.57 20.17 1.73
CA GLU A 115 -3.94 20.23 2.23
C GLU A 115 -4.56 18.83 2.31
N ASN A 116 -5.75 18.70 2.93
CA ASN A 116 -6.44 17.41 3.04
C ASN A 116 -6.73 16.82 1.66
N GLY A 117 -6.40 15.54 1.47
CA GLY A 117 -6.50 14.78 0.23
C GLY A 117 -5.18 14.66 -0.51
N ASP A 118 -4.23 15.58 -0.29
CA ASP A 118 -2.96 15.62 -1.01
C ASP A 118 -2.12 14.35 -0.82
N ILE A 119 -1.26 14.10 -1.81
CA ILE A 119 -0.39 12.93 -1.86
C ILE A 119 1.07 13.38 -1.81
N ILE A 120 1.83 12.81 -0.90
CA ILE A 120 3.27 12.95 -0.79
C ILE A 120 3.88 11.63 -1.25
N LEU A 121 4.60 11.66 -2.38
CA LEU A 121 5.28 10.52 -2.97
C LEU A 121 6.78 10.62 -2.73
N ILE A 122 7.33 9.62 -2.06
CA ILE A 122 8.72 9.66 -1.57
C ILE A 122 9.56 8.69 -2.39
N SER A 123 10.58 9.20 -3.08
CA SER A 123 11.51 8.35 -3.83
C SER A 123 12.29 7.40 -2.90
N PRO A 124 12.86 6.30 -3.43
CA PRO A 124 13.86 5.50 -2.71
C PRO A 124 14.98 6.35 -2.11
N GLY A 125 15.37 6.05 -0.88
CA GLY A 125 16.41 6.77 -0.15
C GLY A 125 16.19 6.77 1.36
N THR A 126 17.23 7.14 2.11
CA THR A 126 17.16 7.32 3.57
C THR A 126 16.91 8.77 3.92
N TYR A 127 15.82 9.02 4.63
CA TYR A 127 15.37 10.32 5.10
C TYR A 127 15.46 10.35 6.62
N GLN A 128 16.44 11.09 7.15
CA GLN A 128 16.63 11.26 8.59
C GLN A 128 15.72 12.38 9.11
N GLU A 129 14.45 12.04 9.31
CA GLU A 129 13.39 12.97 9.70
C GLU A 129 12.38 12.26 10.60
N ARG A 130 11.67 13.05 11.41
CA ARG A 130 10.43 12.64 12.08
C ARG A 130 9.30 13.43 11.48
N ILE A 131 8.18 12.77 11.20
CA ILE A 131 7.02 13.39 10.55
C ILE A 131 5.80 13.42 11.45
N ASP A 132 5.06 14.51 11.37
CA ASP A 132 3.78 14.72 12.01
C ASP A 132 2.76 15.09 10.92
N PHE A 133 1.62 14.39 10.90
CA PHE A 133 0.56 14.62 9.92
C PHE A 133 -0.21 15.95 10.16
N LEU A 134 -0.01 16.66 11.27
CA LEU A 134 -0.55 18.00 11.54
C LEU A 134 -2.08 18.14 11.34
N ASP A 135 -2.85 17.16 11.82
CA ASP A 135 -4.32 17.07 11.66
C ASP A 135 -4.79 16.90 10.21
N LYS A 136 -3.89 16.54 9.28
CA LYS A 136 -4.19 16.42 7.85
C LYS A 136 -4.49 14.98 7.43
N ASN A 137 -5.56 14.83 6.65
CA ASN A 137 -5.90 13.58 5.96
C ASN A 137 -5.20 13.53 4.61
N ILE A 138 -3.91 13.20 4.62
CA ILE A 138 -3.06 13.10 3.43
C ILE A 138 -2.57 11.68 3.24
N THR A 139 -2.13 11.37 2.01
CA THR A 139 -1.42 10.11 1.73
C THR A 139 0.07 10.36 1.71
N VAL A 140 0.83 9.75 2.62
CA VAL A 140 2.29 9.67 2.55
C VAL A 140 2.65 8.27 2.09
N ALA A 141 3.27 8.17 0.92
CA ALA A 141 3.59 6.88 0.33
C ALA A 141 4.99 6.86 -0.30
N SER A 142 5.65 5.71 -0.27
CA SER A 142 6.79 5.49 -1.16
C SER A 142 6.35 5.56 -2.63
N LEU A 143 7.25 6.05 -3.47
CA LEU A 143 7.10 6.08 -4.92
C LEU A 143 7.29 4.66 -5.47
N LEU A 144 6.30 3.80 -5.24
CA LEU A 144 6.20 2.48 -5.84
C LEU A 144 5.19 2.55 -6.99
N TYR A 145 5.64 3.04 -8.15
CA TYR A 145 4.85 2.95 -9.38
C TYR A 145 5.68 2.45 -10.53
N SER A 146 6.07 1.18 -10.44
CA SER A 146 6.07 0.32 -11.61
C SER A 146 6.21 -1.16 -11.19
N GLY A 147 5.08 -1.87 -11.10
CA GLY A 147 5.07 -3.30 -10.76
C GLY A 147 5.30 -3.55 -9.27
N PHE A 148 4.32 -4.15 -8.60
CA PHE A 148 4.51 -4.74 -7.28
C PHE A 148 5.56 -5.86 -7.39
N ASP A 149 6.83 -5.51 -7.23
CA ASP A 149 7.86 -6.46 -6.90
C ASP A 149 8.02 -6.44 -5.37
N GLN A 150 7.57 -7.51 -4.72
CA GLN A 150 7.72 -7.68 -3.27
C GLN A 150 9.19 -7.83 -2.85
N SER A 151 10.11 -8.06 -3.79
CA SER A 151 11.56 -8.06 -3.52
C SER A 151 12.17 -6.67 -3.38
N LEU A 152 11.47 -5.63 -3.87
CA LEU A 152 11.80 -4.22 -3.65
C LEU A 152 11.12 -3.70 -2.39
N VAL A 153 11.28 -4.43 -1.28
CA VAL A 153 11.11 -3.93 0.08
C VAL A 153 11.57 -2.47 0.12
N SER A 154 10.69 -1.55 0.52
CA SER A 154 10.84 -0.14 0.19
C SER A 154 12.21 0.41 0.59
N GLU A 155 13.06 0.72 -0.38
CA GLU A 155 14.31 1.45 -0.14
C GLU A 155 14.07 2.87 0.40
N THR A 156 12.81 3.29 0.50
CA THR A 156 12.40 4.51 1.18
C THR A 156 12.38 4.28 2.69
N ILE A 157 13.44 4.72 3.35
CA ILE A 157 13.65 4.60 4.80
C ILE A 157 13.38 5.96 5.44
N LEU A 158 12.48 5.99 6.41
CA LEU A 158 12.29 7.09 7.34
C LEU A 158 12.99 6.72 8.66
N ASP A 159 14.10 7.39 8.93
CA ASP A 159 15.03 7.11 10.04
C ASP A 159 14.87 8.17 11.13
N GLY A 160 14.38 7.76 12.30
CA GLY A 160 14.19 8.62 13.47
C GLY A 160 15.49 9.09 14.13
N ASN A 161 16.64 8.55 13.72
CA ASN A 161 17.97 8.90 14.23
C ASN A 161 18.09 8.75 15.77
N LEU A 162 17.46 7.70 16.31
CA LEU A 162 17.45 7.33 17.72
C LEU A 162 16.90 8.44 18.64
N GLU A 163 15.93 9.20 18.16
CA GLU A 163 15.29 10.27 18.93
C GLU A 163 13.84 10.40 18.52
N GLY A 164 12.93 10.46 19.49
CA GLY A 164 11.50 10.70 19.34
C GLY A 164 10.75 9.58 18.58
N THR A 165 9.44 9.79 18.45
CA THR A 165 8.58 9.03 17.54
C THR A 165 8.89 9.38 16.08
N VAL A 166 9.01 8.37 15.21
CA VAL A 166 9.29 8.59 13.78
C VAL A 166 8.08 9.17 13.04
N VAL A 167 6.87 8.63 13.28
CA VAL A 167 5.62 9.07 12.64
C VAL A 167 4.56 9.36 13.70
N THR A 168 4.05 10.58 13.71
CA THR A 168 2.99 11.02 14.64
C THR A 168 1.69 11.32 13.90
N MET A 169 0.59 10.75 14.40
CA MET A 169 -0.78 10.96 13.92
C MET A 169 -1.70 11.15 15.14
N ASN A 170 -1.73 12.38 15.66
CA ASN A 170 -2.41 12.73 16.91
C ASN A 170 -3.48 13.83 16.76
N GLY A 171 -3.92 14.06 15.52
CA GLY A 171 -4.64 15.25 15.10
C GLY A 171 -6.12 15.06 14.79
N GLY A 172 -6.68 13.90 15.10
CA GLY A 172 -8.02 13.53 14.66
C GLY A 172 -8.08 13.09 13.19
N GLN A 173 -6.96 12.61 12.64
CA GLN A 173 -6.94 12.07 11.28
C GLN A 173 -7.94 10.91 11.14
N GLY A 174 -8.62 10.82 10.00
CA GLY A 174 -9.51 9.71 9.66
C GLY A 174 -8.79 8.66 8.81
N GLN A 175 -9.54 7.67 8.33
CA GLN A 175 -9.00 6.54 7.56
C GLN A 175 -8.45 6.94 6.17
N SER A 176 -8.76 8.16 5.72
CA SER A 176 -8.17 8.80 4.54
C SER A 176 -6.72 9.25 4.74
N ALA A 177 -6.26 9.42 5.98
CA ALA A 177 -4.83 9.57 6.26
C ALA A 177 -4.15 8.21 6.07
N ILE A 178 -3.25 8.13 5.09
CA ILE A 178 -2.64 6.86 4.68
C ILE A 178 -1.12 6.97 4.81
N LEU A 179 -0.52 6.01 5.48
CA LEU A 179 0.92 5.76 5.48
C LEU A 179 1.18 4.45 4.75
N LEU A 180 1.90 4.51 3.64
CA LEU A 180 2.00 3.39 2.71
C LEU A 180 3.43 3.11 2.26
N GLY A 181 3.89 1.88 2.47
CA GLY A 181 5.06 1.36 1.78
C GLY A 181 6.40 1.95 2.22
N LEU A 182 6.57 2.36 3.48
CA LEU A 182 7.83 2.91 3.99
C LEU A 182 8.51 1.94 4.95
N ILE A 183 9.85 2.03 5.06
CA ILE A 183 10.58 1.51 6.22
C ILE A 183 10.60 2.61 7.28
N ILE A 184 10.20 2.29 8.51
CA ILE A 184 10.14 3.19 9.65
C ILE A 184 11.04 2.62 10.73
N GLU A 185 12.17 3.27 10.99
CA GLU A 185 13.20 2.72 11.88
C GLU A 185 13.92 3.74 12.74
N ASN A 186 14.62 3.23 13.76
CA ASN A 186 15.44 3.96 14.70
C ASN A 186 14.70 5.10 15.42
N GLY A 187 13.40 4.98 15.66
CA GLY A 187 12.72 5.82 16.64
C GLY A 187 13.15 5.49 18.07
N TYR A 188 13.23 6.49 18.94
CA TYR A 188 13.48 6.31 20.36
C TYR A 188 12.64 7.28 21.17
N GLU A 189 11.53 6.81 21.74
CA GLU A 189 10.72 7.60 22.67
C GLU A 189 10.89 7.10 24.11
N SER A 190 10.97 8.02 25.07
CA SER A 190 11.18 7.72 26.47
C SER A 190 10.00 7.03 27.16
N GLN A 191 8.81 7.16 26.57
CA GLN A 191 7.56 6.58 27.07
C GLN A 191 6.89 5.71 26.00
N THR A 192 6.18 6.31 25.06
CA THR A 192 5.21 5.59 24.23
C THR A 192 5.42 5.89 22.74
N GLY A 193 5.44 4.86 21.89
CA GLY A 193 5.45 5.03 20.43
C GLY A 193 6.82 5.39 19.86
N GLY A 194 7.72 4.42 19.74
CA GLY A 194 9.04 4.64 19.11
C GLY A 194 8.93 4.87 17.60
N GLY A 195 8.27 3.95 16.89
CA GLY A 195 8.08 4.02 15.44
C GLY A 195 6.92 4.93 15.08
N ILE A 196 5.69 4.48 15.37
CA ILE A 196 4.46 5.20 15.04
C ILE A 196 3.64 5.47 16.31
N LEU A 197 3.20 6.71 16.49
CA LEU A 197 2.23 7.09 17.52
C LEU A 197 0.91 7.49 16.86
N ILE A 198 -0.16 6.78 17.20
CA ILE A 198 -1.54 7.09 16.81
C ILE A 198 -2.31 7.47 18.09
N GLU A 199 -2.76 8.72 18.16
CA GLU A 199 -3.50 9.24 19.31
C GLU A 199 -4.77 9.95 18.86
N ASN A 200 -5.93 9.57 19.43
CA ASN A 200 -7.24 10.12 19.07
C ASN A 200 -7.47 10.24 17.55
N SER A 201 -6.96 9.28 16.78
CA SER A 201 -6.88 9.31 15.32
C SER A 201 -7.11 7.92 14.75
N SER A 202 -7.65 7.84 13.54
CA SER A 202 -8.05 6.59 12.88
C SER A 202 -7.42 6.43 11.49
N PRO A 203 -6.10 6.57 11.32
CA PRO A 203 -5.43 6.45 10.02
C PRO A 203 -5.40 5.01 9.48
N THR A 204 -5.00 4.87 8.21
CA THR A 204 -4.67 3.59 7.58
C THR A 204 -3.15 3.44 7.46
N ILE A 205 -2.58 2.44 8.13
CA ILE A 205 -1.16 2.06 8.08
C ILE A 205 -1.05 0.78 7.25
N ASN A 206 -0.44 0.88 6.08
CA ASN A 206 -0.50 -0.17 5.07
C ASN A 206 0.87 -0.51 4.48
N ARG A 207 1.25 -1.79 4.45
CA ARG A 207 2.46 -2.28 3.75
C ARG A 207 3.76 -1.58 4.12
N ASN A 208 3.87 -1.10 5.36
CA ASN A 208 5.10 -0.55 5.89
C ASN A 208 5.92 -1.65 6.54
N ILE A 209 7.22 -1.42 6.67
CA ILE A 209 8.12 -2.20 7.52
C ILE A 209 8.48 -1.33 8.71
N ILE A 210 8.14 -1.77 9.91
CA ILE A 210 8.31 -1.03 11.15
C ILE A 210 9.27 -1.82 12.01
N ARG A 211 10.50 -1.32 12.13
CA ARG A 211 11.59 -2.09 12.74
C ARG A 211 12.62 -1.29 13.48
N ASN A 212 13.36 -1.93 14.38
CA ASN A 212 14.46 -1.30 15.13
C ASN A 212 14.02 -0.03 15.87
N ASN A 213 12.75 0.09 16.22
CA ASN A 213 12.26 1.20 17.02
C ASN A 213 12.33 0.83 18.50
N ASN A 214 12.52 1.84 19.33
CA ASN A 214 12.66 1.67 20.77
C ASN A 214 11.67 2.58 21.51
N ALA A 215 11.07 2.03 22.56
CA ALA A 215 10.34 2.82 23.53
C ALA A 215 10.76 2.45 24.96
N GLY A 216 10.79 3.46 25.82
CA GLY A 216 10.94 3.27 27.25
C GLY A 216 12.27 3.74 27.84
N SER A 217 12.16 4.21 29.08
CA SER A 217 13.28 4.58 29.95
C SER A 217 12.99 4.12 31.38
N CYS A 218 11.78 4.43 31.87
CA CYS A 218 11.26 4.02 33.17
C CYS A 218 9.73 3.81 33.04
N GLY A 219 9.34 2.71 32.42
CA GLY A 219 8.03 2.54 31.79
C GLY A 219 8.08 2.85 30.29
N GLY A 220 7.30 2.13 29.50
CA GLY A 220 7.11 2.43 28.09
C GLY A 220 6.23 1.43 27.34
N GLU A 221 5.68 1.87 26.21
CA GLU A 221 4.69 1.12 25.45
C GLU A 221 4.83 1.29 23.94
N GLY A 222 4.58 0.23 23.17
CA GLY A 222 4.37 0.33 21.71
C GLY A 222 5.60 0.80 20.95
N ALA A 223 6.72 0.07 21.04
CA ALA A 223 7.95 0.49 20.35
C ALA A 223 7.77 0.56 18.83
N GLY A 224 7.08 -0.41 18.22
CA GLY A 224 6.70 -0.35 16.81
C GLY A 224 5.57 0.65 16.56
N ILE A 225 4.38 0.34 17.09
CA ILE A 225 3.18 1.18 16.99
C ILE A 225 2.52 1.30 18.38
N ALA A 226 2.25 2.53 18.80
CA ALA A 226 1.38 2.80 19.94
C ALA A 226 0.05 3.40 19.47
N ILE A 227 -1.06 2.79 19.91
CA ILE A 227 -2.43 3.21 19.57
C ILE A 227 -3.15 3.57 20.86
N ILE A 228 -3.44 4.85 21.03
CA ILE A 228 -4.01 5.41 22.26
C ILE A 228 -5.17 6.36 22.00
N GLY A 229 -5.96 6.62 23.03
CA GLY A 229 -7.17 7.43 22.94
C GLY A 229 -8.26 6.77 22.11
N GLU A 230 -9.28 7.54 21.72
CA GLU A 230 -10.42 7.06 20.92
C GLU A 230 -10.04 6.81 19.44
N SER A 231 -9.03 5.97 19.22
CA SER A 231 -8.40 5.66 17.94
C SER A 231 -8.94 4.37 17.33
N LEU A 232 -9.32 4.42 16.05
CA LEU A 232 -9.87 3.29 15.28
C LEU A 232 -9.10 3.04 13.97
N PRO A 233 -7.76 2.91 13.99
CA PRO A 233 -6.97 2.79 12.78
C PRO A 233 -7.09 1.41 12.12
N PHE A 234 -6.73 1.36 10.84
CA PHE A 234 -6.53 0.12 10.09
C PHE A 234 -5.03 -0.15 9.95
N ILE A 235 -4.55 -1.25 10.52
CA ILE A 235 -3.16 -1.69 10.47
C ILE A 235 -3.11 -2.96 9.64
N ILE A 236 -2.68 -2.87 8.38
CA ILE A 236 -2.82 -3.97 7.41
C ILE A 236 -1.58 -4.18 6.54
N GLY A 237 -1.24 -5.44 6.29
CA GLY A 237 -0.16 -5.82 5.38
C GLY A 237 1.24 -5.33 5.77
N ASN A 238 1.45 -4.92 7.03
CA ASN A 238 2.73 -4.42 7.51
C ASN A 238 3.64 -5.55 8.00
N GLU A 239 4.93 -5.30 8.03
CA GLU A 239 5.94 -6.14 8.68
C GLU A 239 6.44 -5.40 9.93
N ILE A 240 6.29 -6.01 11.11
CA ILE A 240 6.55 -5.36 12.40
C ILE A 240 7.49 -6.26 13.19
N HIS A 241 8.77 -5.87 13.26
CA HIS A 241 9.80 -6.74 13.82
C HIS A 241 10.97 -5.97 14.45
N ASP A 242 11.77 -6.62 15.29
CA ASP A 242 12.94 -5.99 15.95
C ASP A 242 12.60 -4.70 16.74
N ASN A 243 11.35 -4.52 17.18
CA ASN A 243 10.95 -3.37 17.99
C ASN A 243 11.05 -3.72 19.48
N ILE A 244 11.68 -2.83 20.25
CA ILE A 244 12.08 -3.11 21.63
C ILE A 244 11.47 -2.09 22.59
N VAL A 245 10.65 -2.57 23.51
CA VAL A 245 10.24 -1.80 24.69
C VAL A 245 11.11 -2.22 25.87
N SER A 246 11.92 -1.31 26.41
CA SER A 246 12.84 -1.63 27.52
C SER A 246 13.24 -0.42 28.35
N GLY A 247 13.82 -0.65 29.52
CA GLY A 247 14.47 0.39 30.30
C GLY A 247 14.90 -0.09 31.68
N VAL A 248 15.27 0.84 32.56
CA VAL A 248 15.82 0.53 33.88
C VAL A 248 14.95 1.15 34.95
N CYS A 249 13.97 0.39 35.44
CA CYS A 249 13.13 0.79 36.56
C CYS A 249 12.80 -0.38 37.50
N ASP A 250 12.41 -0.03 38.73
CA ASP A 250 12.06 -1.01 39.78
C ASP A 250 10.65 -1.62 39.59
N CYS A 251 9.92 -1.26 38.52
CA CYS A 251 8.58 -1.76 38.20
C CYS A 251 8.55 -2.52 36.86
N ILE A 252 7.61 -3.45 36.73
CA ILE A 252 7.28 -4.09 35.45
C ILE A 252 6.32 -3.15 34.72
N CYS A 253 6.79 -2.49 33.67
CA CYS A 253 6.09 -1.36 33.06
C CYS A 253 6.35 -1.28 31.53
N TYR A 254 6.63 -2.41 30.86
CA TYR A 254 7.01 -2.44 29.43
C TYR A 254 6.05 -3.33 28.61
N PHE A 255 5.30 -2.73 27.69
CA PHE A 255 4.16 -3.38 27.03
C PHE A 255 4.16 -3.19 25.52
N GLY A 256 3.86 -4.22 24.73
CA GLY A 256 3.64 -4.08 23.29
C GLY A 256 4.91 -3.74 22.51
N GLY A 257 5.78 -4.72 22.27
CA GLY A 257 6.99 -4.52 21.45
C GLY A 257 6.65 -4.06 20.03
N GLY A 258 5.82 -4.84 19.36
CA GLY A 258 5.28 -4.56 18.04
C GLY A 258 4.15 -3.52 18.11
N ILE A 259 3.00 -3.90 18.66
CA ILE A 259 1.83 -3.02 18.80
C ILE A 259 1.35 -2.99 20.25
N TYR A 260 1.16 -1.77 20.75
CA TYR A 260 0.44 -1.49 21.98
C TYR A 260 -0.91 -0.81 21.66
N VAL A 261 -1.97 -1.28 22.33
CA VAL A 261 -3.31 -0.68 22.27
C VAL A 261 -3.78 -0.38 23.68
N ASP A 262 -4.20 0.85 23.95
CA ASP A 262 -4.77 1.20 25.25
C ASP A 262 -6.21 0.68 25.45
N GLU A 263 -6.81 1.03 26.60
CA GLU A 263 -8.15 0.55 26.96
C GLU A 263 -9.29 1.22 26.16
N THR A 264 -9.01 2.34 25.49
CA THR A 264 -10.00 3.17 24.77
C THR A 264 -9.95 3.00 23.26
N ALA A 265 -8.82 2.55 22.71
CA ALA A 265 -8.63 2.32 21.29
C ALA A 265 -9.23 0.99 20.82
N PHE A 266 -9.68 0.97 19.57
CA PHE A 266 -10.27 -0.22 18.96
C PHE A 266 -9.85 -0.36 17.48
N PRO A 267 -8.57 -0.67 17.21
CA PRO A 267 -8.05 -0.83 15.85
C PRO A 267 -8.59 -2.08 15.15
N VAL A 268 -8.39 -2.14 13.84
CA VAL A 268 -8.44 -3.38 13.06
C VAL A 268 -7.02 -3.74 12.66
N ILE A 269 -6.54 -4.92 13.06
CA ILE A 269 -5.17 -5.37 12.80
C ILE A 269 -5.23 -6.56 11.85
N GLY A 270 -4.92 -6.34 10.58
CA GLY A 270 -5.03 -7.34 9.53
C GLY A 270 -6.45 -7.43 8.97
N GLY A 271 -6.88 -8.65 8.63
CA GLY A 271 -8.29 -8.92 8.33
C GLY A 271 -8.60 -9.70 7.07
N SER A 272 -7.64 -9.87 6.16
CA SER A 272 -7.75 -10.84 5.06
C SER A 272 -6.42 -11.54 4.87
N ILE A 273 -6.43 -12.71 4.21
CA ILE A 273 -5.22 -13.48 3.89
C ILE A 273 -4.18 -12.62 3.15
N THR A 274 -4.61 -11.67 2.31
CA THR A 274 -3.73 -10.80 1.53
C THR A 274 -3.31 -9.51 2.23
N LEU A 275 -3.87 -9.25 3.42
CA LEU A 275 -3.67 -8.01 4.19
C LEU A 275 -3.27 -8.29 5.64
N GLY A 276 -2.89 -9.53 5.98
CA GLY A 276 -2.32 -9.88 7.27
C GLY A 276 -1.00 -9.16 7.52
N ASN A 277 -0.76 -8.73 8.75
CA ASN A 277 0.54 -8.22 9.16
C ASN A 277 1.43 -9.39 9.59
N SER A 278 2.75 -9.20 9.52
CA SER A 278 3.74 -10.16 10.02
C SER A 278 4.45 -9.61 11.25
N PHE A 279 4.54 -10.42 12.30
CA PHE A 279 5.17 -10.07 13.57
C PHE A 279 6.24 -11.10 13.95
N TYR A 280 7.45 -10.62 14.28
CA TYR A 280 8.55 -11.46 14.75
C TYR A 280 9.63 -10.64 15.45
N ASP A 281 10.46 -11.28 16.29
CA ASP A 281 11.61 -10.65 16.95
C ASP A 281 11.32 -9.32 17.69
N ASN A 282 10.06 -9.05 18.06
CA ASN A 282 9.71 -7.92 18.92
C ASN A 282 9.95 -8.26 20.40
N TYR A 283 10.16 -7.25 21.25
CA TYR A 283 10.44 -7.45 22.67
C TYR A 283 9.70 -6.45 23.57
N ALA A 284 9.11 -6.96 24.66
CA ALA A 284 8.58 -6.20 25.79
C ALA A 284 8.65 -7.05 27.07
N ASP A 285 8.02 -6.64 28.19
CA ASP A 285 7.79 -7.56 29.32
C ASP A 285 6.50 -8.39 29.09
N TYR A 286 5.47 -7.78 28.50
CA TYR A 286 4.22 -8.44 28.11
C TYR A 286 3.74 -7.99 26.72
N GLY A 287 3.24 -8.95 25.94
CA GLY A 287 2.74 -8.73 24.58
C GLY A 287 3.85 -8.25 23.66
N TYR A 288 4.78 -9.14 23.31
CA TYR A 288 5.92 -8.79 22.46
C TYR A 288 5.42 -8.31 21.10
N ASP A 289 4.48 -9.03 20.49
CA ASP A 289 3.91 -8.65 19.20
C ASP A 289 2.68 -7.77 19.39
N LEU A 290 1.75 -8.22 20.25
CA LEU A 290 0.49 -7.53 20.48
C LEU A 290 0.19 -7.41 21.97
N PHE A 291 0.02 -6.18 22.45
CA PHE A 291 -0.46 -5.89 23.78
C PHE A 291 -1.71 -5.02 23.73
N ARG A 292 -2.74 -5.41 24.50
CA ARG A 292 -3.92 -4.59 24.74
C ARG A 292 -4.11 -4.38 26.23
N ASN A 293 -4.27 -3.13 26.64
CA ASN A 293 -4.59 -2.83 28.03
C ASN A 293 -6.04 -3.23 28.35
N PRO A 294 -6.30 -4.13 29.32
CA PRO A 294 -7.66 -4.49 29.69
C PRO A 294 -8.37 -3.33 30.42
N PRO A 295 -9.67 -3.10 30.15
CA PRO A 295 -10.46 -2.11 30.84
C PRO A 295 -10.66 -2.54 32.28
N LEU A 296 -10.99 -1.56 33.11
CA LEU A 296 -11.33 -1.78 34.52
C LEU A 296 -12.54 -2.72 34.70
N ASP A 297 -13.47 -2.75 33.74
CA ASP A 297 -14.64 -3.64 33.72
C ASP A 297 -14.60 -4.58 32.52
N THR A 298 -14.41 -5.86 32.78
CA THR A 298 -14.31 -6.90 31.75
C THR A 298 -15.64 -7.59 31.45
N THR A 299 -16.77 -7.11 31.99
CA THR A 299 -18.09 -7.76 31.83
C THR A 299 -18.60 -7.75 30.38
N ASP A 300 -18.26 -6.72 29.61
CA ASP A 300 -18.58 -6.55 28.17
C ASP A 300 -17.31 -6.57 27.27
N TRP A 301 -16.23 -7.21 27.74
CA TRP A 301 -14.95 -7.29 27.04
C TRP A 301 -15.09 -7.93 25.64
N THR A 302 -14.89 -7.11 24.61
CA THR A 302 -14.93 -7.54 23.21
C THR A 302 -13.51 -7.58 22.65
N PRO A 303 -13.06 -8.70 22.04
CA PRO A 303 -11.71 -8.80 21.49
C PRO A 303 -11.52 -7.87 20.28
N ILE A 304 -10.28 -7.41 20.07
CA ILE A 304 -9.87 -6.65 18.88
C ILE A 304 -9.72 -7.60 17.70
N PHE A 305 -10.20 -7.19 16.53
CA PHE A 305 -10.09 -7.97 15.31
C PHE A 305 -8.62 -8.05 14.84
N ALA A 306 -8.05 -9.25 14.91
CA ALA A 306 -6.65 -9.54 14.59
C ALA A 306 -6.48 -10.78 13.67
N HIS A 307 -7.45 -11.03 12.78
CA HIS A 307 -7.47 -12.19 11.89
C HIS A 307 -6.36 -12.16 10.85
N HIS A 308 -5.92 -13.36 10.46
CA HIS A 308 -4.98 -13.58 9.36
C HIS A 308 -3.61 -12.90 9.50
N ASN A 309 -3.27 -12.42 10.70
CA ASN A 309 -1.90 -12.02 10.99
C ASN A 309 -0.99 -13.24 11.10
N VAL A 310 0.29 -12.99 10.90
CA VAL A 310 1.34 -13.99 10.86
C VAL A 310 2.25 -13.76 12.06
N PHE A 311 2.53 -14.83 12.78
CA PHE A 311 3.40 -14.85 13.96
C PHE A 311 4.43 -15.98 13.82
N GLU A 312 5.49 -15.97 14.62
CA GLU A 312 6.44 -17.09 14.69
C GLU A 312 5.73 -18.43 14.95
N ASP A 313 4.77 -18.42 15.87
CA ASP A 313 3.89 -19.53 16.21
C ASP A 313 2.42 -19.09 16.11
N CYS A 314 1.55 -19.94 15.56
CA CYS A 314 0.11 -19.70 15.48
C CYS A 314 -0.71 -20.90 16.00
N PRO A 315 -1.64 -20.69 16.95
CA PRO A 315 -1.75 -19.48 17.76
C PRO A 315 -0.45 -19.25 18.56
N PRO A 316 -0.11 -17.99 18.91
CA PRO A 316 1.10 -17.70 19.67
C PRO A 316 1.14 -18.56 20.94
N ASN A 317 2.17 -19.40 21.06
CA ASN A 317 2.24 -20.46 22.08
C ASN A 317 2.53 -19.93 23.50
N SER A 318 2.59 -18.60 23.67
CA SER A 318 2.95 -17.96 24.93
C SER A 318 2.15 -16.67 25.12
N PRO A 319 1.56 -16.44 26.31
CA PRO A 319 0.89 -15.18 26.66
C PRO A 319 1.85 -13.99 26.73
N ILE A 320 3.15 -14.24 26.53
CA ILE A 320 4.18 -13.22 26.45
C ILE A 320 4.20 -12.58 25.05
N LEU A 321 3.85 -13.31 23.98
CA LEU A 321 3.83 -12.78 22.60
C LEU A 321 2.58 -11.93 22.35
N VAL A 322 1.42 -12.43 22.77
CA VAL A 322 0.14 -11.73 22.66
C VAL A 322 -0.53 -11.68 24.02
N TYR A 323 -0.85 -10.47 24.48
CA TYR A 323 -1.43 -10.25 25.81
C TYR A 323 -2.54 -9.18 25.83
N PRO A 324 -3.59 -9.37 26.63
CA PRO A 324 -4.05 -10.68 27.11
C PRO A 324 -4.62 -11.46 25.91
N GLU A 325 -4.44 -12.78 25.86
CA GLU A 325 -4.88 -13.60 24.70
C GLU A 325 -6.36 -13.42 24.35
N ASN A 326 -7.24 -13.31 25.36
CA ASN A 326 -8.68 -13.10 25.16
C ASN A 326 -9.05 -11.67 24.73
N GLY A 327 -8.08 -10.76 24.67
CA GLY A 327 -8.23 -9.41 24.14
C GLY A 327 -8.15 -9.33 22.62
N TRP A 328 -7.77 -10.43 21.97
CA TRP A 328 -7.46 -10.51 20.55
C TRP A 328 -8.24 -11.63 19.88
N ASP A 329 -8.90 -11.30 18.79
CA ASP A 329 -9.51 -12.27 17.92
C ASP A 329 -8.45 -12.73 16.91
N LEU A 330 -7.80 -13.85 17.21
CA LEU A 330 -6.70 -14.43 16.44
C LEU A 330 -7.17 -15.58 15.54
N GLU A 331 -8.46 -15.64 15.19
CA GLU A 331 -8.95 -16.67 14.28
C GLU A 331 -8.17 -16.65 12.96
N ASN A 332 -7.80 -17.83 12.47
CA ASN A 332 -7.10 -18.00 11.20
C ASN A 332 -5.75 -17.27 11.10
N CYS A 333 -5.01 -17.10 12.21
CA CYS A 333 -3.59 -16.70 12.15
C CYS A 333 -2.76 -17.70 11.32
N HIS A 334 -1.55 -17.29 10.95
CA HIS A 334 -0.59 -18.10 10.21
C HIS A 334 0.76 -18.16 10.93
N THR A 335 1.53 -19.23 10.73
CA THR A 335 2.92 -19.33 11.20
C THR A 335 3.89 -18.76 10.16
N LEU A 336 4.94 -18.06 10.59
CA LEU A 336 5.97 -17.52 9.68
C LEU A 336 6.65 -18.61 8.84
N LEU A 337 6.86 -19.79 9.43
CA LEU A 337 7.42 -20.93 8.70
C LEU A 337 6.47 -21.49 7.63
N ALA A 338 5.17 -21.18 7.68
CA ALA A 338 4.23 -21.48 6.60
C ALA A 338 4.29 -20.45 5.46
N ILE A 339 4.91 -19.28 5.67
CA ILE A 339 5.17 -18.30 4.61
C ILE A 339 6.39 -18.68 3.77
N ASP A 340 7.26 -19.57 4.25
CA ASP A 340 8.30 -20.15 3.39
C ASP A 340 7.72 -21.10 2.31
N GLU A 341 6.44 -21.49 2.44
CA GLU A 341 5.69 -22.23 1.41
C GLU A 341 4.75 -21.35 0.56
N ASP A 342 4.47 -20.11 0.96
CA ASP A 342 3.99 -19.11 0.00
C ASP A 342 5.23 -18.38 -0.50
N GLN A 343 5.93 -19.05 -1.43
CA GLN A 343 7.12 -18.59 -2.12
C GLN A 343 7.21 -17.07 -2.03
N ASN A 344 8.29 -16.58 -1.44
CA ASN A 344 8.87 -15.32 -1.85
C ASN A 344 8.77 -15.24 -3.39
N VAL A 345 7.71 -14.62 -3.91
CA VAL A 345 7.65 -14.17 -5.30
C VAL A 345 8.42 -12.87 -5.34
N ILE A 346 9.67 -12.91 -4.86
CA ILE A 346 10.75 -12.49 -5.74
C ILE A 346 10.53 -13.36 -6.96
N THR A 347 10.14 -12.79 -8.07
CA THR A 347 10.06 -13.57 -9.31
C THR A 347 11.47 -14.11 -9.59
N ASN A 348 11.77 -15.31 -9.08
CA ASN A 348 12.90 -16.14 -9.49
C ASN A 348 12.72 -16.64 -10.94
N GLY A 349 11.83 -15.99 -11.70
CA GLY A 349 11.52 -16.21 -13.08
C GLY A 349 12.00 -15.05 -13.94
N PHE A 350 12.10 -15.32 -15.24
CA PHE A 350 12.34 -14.34 -16.28
C PHE A 350 11.41 -13.10 -16.11
N HIS A 351 12.00 -11.91 -15.92
CA HIS A 351 11.25 -10.68 -15.70
C HIS A 351 11.91 -9.46 -16.36
N LEU A 352 11.13 -8.61 -17.03
CA LEU A 352 11.56 -7.29 -17.50
C LEU A 352 11.08 -6.22 -16.52
N PHE A 353 12.01 -5.59 -15.79
CA PHE A 353 11.67 -4.50 -14.88
C PHE A 353 11.34 -3.23 -15.65
N PRO A 354 10.50 -2.36 -15.07
CA PRO A 354 10.19 -1.09 -15.68
C PRO A 354 11.42 -0.19 -15.83
N ASN A 355 11.56 0.43 -17.00
CA ASN A 355 12.64 1.38 -17.24
C ASN A 355 12.51 2.64 -16.36
N TYR A 356 13.61 3.13 -15.77
CA TYR A 356 13.65 4.34 -14.94
C TYR A 356 14.75 5.33 -15.39
N PRO A 357 14.43 6.63 -15.55
CA PRO A 357 13.08 7.23 -15.44
C PRO A 357 12.13 6.79 -16.57
N ASN A 358 10.82 6.98 -16.39
CA ASN A 358 9.79 6.86 -17.43
C ASN A 358 8.55 7.71 -17.05
N PRO A 359 8.20 8.79 -17.77
CA PRO A 359 8.83 9.27 -18.99
C PRO A 359 10.30 9.69 -18.79
N PHE A 360 11.12 9.61 -19.84
CA PHE A 360 12.56 9.87 -19.76
C PHE A 360 13.04 10.90 -20.79
N ASN A 361 14.15 11.58 -20.51
CA ASN A 361 14.79 12.55 -21.40
C ASN A 361 16.32 12.58 -21.26
N PRO A 362 17.10 12.19 -22.28
CA PRO A 362 16.79 11.18 -23.29
C PRO A 362 17.24 9.79 -22.83
N THR A 363 17.67 9.62 -21.58
CA THR A 363 18.28 8.38 -21.06
C THR A 363 17.42 7.72 -19.99
N THR A 364 17.32 6.40 -20.04
CA THR A 364 16.63 5.55 -19.06
C THR A 364 17.43 4.27 -18.81
N THR A 365 17.31 3.68 -17.63
CA THR A 365 17.90 2.39 -17.27
C THR A 365 16.84 1.31 -17.34
N ILE A 366 17.13 0.21 -18.01
CA ILE A 366 16.25 -0.94 -18.19
C ILE A 366 16.83 -2.11 -17.40
N GLY A 367 16.16 -2.50 -16.32
CA GLY A 367 16.51 -3.69 -15.55
C GLY A 367 15.80 -4.93 -16.09
N PHE A 368 16.43 -6.11 -15.99
CA PHE A 368 15.73 -7.38 -16.18
C PHE A 368 16.42 -8.54 -15.45
N ASN A 369 15.65 -9.57 -15.10
CA ASN A 369 16.12 -10.81 -14.48
C ASN A 369 16.05 -11.98 -15.47
N ILE A 370 17.09 -12.81 -15.49
CA ILE A 370 17.14 -14.06 -16.26
C ILE A 370 17.18 -15.25 -15.29
N ASP A 371 16.30 -16.22 -15.51
CA ASP A 371 16.21 -17.45 -14.74
C ASP A 371 17.14 -18.58 -15.25
N GLY A 372 17.40 -19.56 -14.38
CA GLY A 372 18.04 -20.85 -14.71
C GLY A 372 19.57 -20.89 -14.71
N GLU A 373 20.14 -22.06 -14.39
CA GLU A 373 21.60 -22.26 -14.20
C GLU A 373 22.45 -22.22 -15.49
N THR A 374 21.89 -21.84 -16.65
CA THR A 374 22.61 -21.88 -17.94
C THR A 374 22.53 -20.57 -18.70
N LEU A 375 23.61 -20.24 -19.42
CA LEU A 375 23.64 -19.16 -20.40
C LEU A 375 22.48 -19.32 -21.40
N GLN A 376 21.55 -18.36 -21.44
CA GLN A 376 20.42 -18.36 -22.37
C GLN A 376 20.61 -17.28 -23.41
N ALA A 377 20.19 -17.54 -24.65
CA ALA A 377 20.17 -16.50 -25.69
C ALA A 377 19.07 -15.49 -25.33
N THR A 378 19.49 -14.28 -24.96
CA THR A 378 18.63 -13.21 -24.49
C THR A 378 18.72 -12.03 -25.43
N SER A 379 17.55 -11.49 -25.82
CA SER A 379 17.48 -10.26 -26.60
C SER A 379 16.64 -9.21 -25.90
N LEU A 380 17.18 -8.00 -25.78
CA LEU A 380 16.46 -6.81 -25.34
C LEU A 380 16.36 -5.85 -26.53
N ARG A 381 15.14 -5.59 -26.97
CA ARG A 381 14.85 -4.87 -28.21
C ARG A 381 13.86 -3.74 -27.98
N ILE A 382 14.04 -2.66 -28.74
CA ILE A 382 13.19 -1.47 -28.69
C ILE A 382 12.39 -1.39 -29.98
N TYR A 383 11.09 -1.21 -29.87
CA TYR A 383 10.16 -1.05 -30.97
C TYR A 383 9.45 0.31 -30.88
N ASP A 384 9.06 0.86 -32.02
CA ASP A 384 8.16 2.03 -32.04
C ASP A 384 6.68 1.61 -31.93
N ILE A 385 5.80 2.62 -31.89
CA ILE A 385 4.34 2.40 -31.81
C ILE A 385 3.75 1.60 -32.99
N LEU A 386 4.45 1.51 -34.12
CA LEU A 386 4.03 0.72 -35.28
C LEU A 386 4.61 -0.71 -35.24
N GLY A 387 5.30 -1.08 -34.15
CA GLY A 387 5.96 -2.38 -34.00
C GLY A 387 7.22 -2.53 -34.85
N ARG A 388 7.79 -1.44 -35.37
CA ARG A 388 9.06 -1.48 -36.10
C ARG A 388 10.21 -1.56 -35.11
N LEU A 389 11.13 -2.50 -35.32
CA LEU A 389 12.35 -2.63 -34.51
C LEU A 389 13.22 -1.38 -34.73
N MET A 390 13.41 -0.60 -33.67
CA MET A 390 14.21 0.63 -33.68
C MET A 390 15.65 0.34 -33.28
N GLU A 391 15.85 -0.46 -32.23
CA GLU A 391 17.16 -0.71 -31.66
C GLU A 391 17.21 -2.08 -30.99
N THR A 392 18.39 -2.69 -30.94
CA THR A 392 18.64 -3.93 -30.18
C THR A 392 19.74 -3.61 -29.18
N LEU A 393 19.39 -3.63 -27.90
CA LEU A 393 20.29 -3.26 -26.80
C LEU A 393 21.10 -4.47 -26.29
N VAL A 394 20.49 -5.65 -26.35
CA VAL A 394 21.11 -6.93 -25.99
C VAL A 394 20.72 -7.97 -27.04
N ASP A 395 21.66 -8.79 -27.49
CA ASP A 395 21.44 -9.96 -28.34
C ASP A 395 22.58 -10.97 -28.13
N GLU A 396 22.72 -11.46 -26.90
CA GLU A 396 23.82 -12.32 -26.50
C GLU A 396 23.41 -13.36 -25.46
N GLN A 397 24.36 -14.20 -25.06
CA GLN A 397 24.15 -15.17 -24.00
C GLN A 397 24.46 -14.55 -22.63
N LEU A 398 23.43 -14.36 -21.83
CA LEU A 398 23.56 -13.82 -20.48
C LEU A 398 23.40 -14.93 -19.42
N GLY A 399 24.11 -14.77 -18.30
CA GLY A 399 24.01 -15.66 -17.14
C GLY A 399 22.80 -15.34 -16.28
N GLN A 400 22.49 -16.25 -15.35
CA GLN A 400 21.45 -16.03 -14.35
C GLN A 400 21.70 -14.75 -13.55
N GLY A 401 20.62 -14.05 -13.20
CA GLY A 401 20.65 -12.91 -12.30
C GLY A 401 20.09 -11.63 -12.92
N ILE A 402 20.21 -10.55 -12.16
CA ILE A 402 19.74 -9.21 -12.53
C ILE A 402 20.77 -8.53 -13.42
N HIS A 403 20.30 -7.94 -14.51
CA HIS A 403 21.07 -7.17 -15.47
C HIS A 403 20.46 -5.78 -15.63
N GLU A 404 21.30 -4.77 -15.83
CA GLU A 404 20.86 -3.40 -16.08
C GLU A 404 21.51 -2.87 -17.36
N ILE A 405 20.69 -2.28 -18.23
CA ILE A 405 21.13 -1.71 -19.49
C ILE A 405 20.62 -0.28 -19.61
N GLN A 406 21.53 0.66 -19.81
CA GLN A 406 21.16 2.04 -20.08
C GLN A 406 20.80 2.24 -21.56
N TRP A 407 19.61 2.79 -21.81
CA TRP A 407 19.17 3.18 -23.14
C TRP A 407 19.21 4.70 -23.30
N ASN A 408 20.01 5.17 -24.26
CA ASN A 408 20.09 6.59 -24.64
C ASN A 408 19.35 6.82 -25.97
N ALA A 409 18.14 7.36 -25.87
CA ALA A 409 17.26 7.61 -27.00
C ALA A 409 17.41 9.01 -27.60
N ALA A 410 18.56 9.67 -27.45
CA ALA A 410 18.77 11.06 -27.92
C ALA A 410 18.47 11.26 -29.41
N ASN A 411 18.67 10.22 -30.23
CA ASN A 411 18.41 10.25 -31.67
C ASN A 411 16.99 9.81 -32.07
N GLN A 412 16.15 9.43 -31.11
CA GLN A 412 14.78 8.98 -31.35
C GLN A 412 13.79 10.16 -31.16
N PRO A 413 12.67 10.23 -31.90
CA PRO A 413 11.64 11.25 -31.69
C PRO A 413 10.90 11.06 -30.36
N SER A 414 10.39 12.13 -29.75
CA SER A 414 9.49 11.99 -28.59
C SER A 414 8.27 11.13 -28.96
N GLY A 415 7.83 10.27 -28.06
CA GLY A 415 6.76 9.33 -28.33
C GLY A 415 6.85 8.05 -27.51
N ILE A 416 5.98 7.10 -27.86
CA ILE A 416 5.85 5.80 -27.19
C ILE A 416 6.73 4.77 -27.90
N TYR A 417 7.46 4.01 -27.08
CA TYR A 417 8.30 2.89 -27.46
C TYR A 417 7.92 1.65 -26.66
N PHE A 418 8.26 0.48 -27.19
CA PHE A 418 8.09 -0.80 -26.52
C PHE A 418 9.42 -1.48 -26.34
N ILE A 419 9.80 -1.74 -25.09
CA ILE A 419 10.96 -2.54 -24.70
C ILE A 419 10.50 -3.99 -24.63
N GLN A 420 11.10 -4.87 -25.40
CA GLN A 420 10.82 -6.30 -25.37
C GLN A 420 12.06 -7.06 -24.92
N LEU A 421 11.93 -7.80 -23.83
CA LEU A 421 12.88 -8.80 -23.41
C LEU A 421 12.39 -10.16 -23.92
N ARG A 422 13.32 -10.96 -24.45
CA ARG A 422 13.06 -12.32 -24.89
C ARG A 422 14.18 -13.24 -24.46
N SER A 423 13.83 -14.42 -23.91
CA SER A 423 14.75 -15.54 -23.68
C SER A 423 14.02 -16.85 -23.94
N ARG A 424 14.55 -17.69 -24.85
CA ARG A 424 13.91 -18.94 -25.31
C ARG A 424 12.41 -18.76 -25.65
N ASP A 425 11.52 -19.27 -24.79
CA ASP A 425 10.06 -19.27 -24.92
C ASP A 425 9.38 -18.11 -24.18
N PHE A 426 10.15 -17.35 -23.38
CA PHE A 426 9.63 -16.21 -22.62
C PHE A 426 9.81 -14.90 -23.39
N ILE A 427 8.72 -14.13 -23.45
CA ILE A 427 8.69 -12.80 -24.06
C ILE A 427 7.92 -11.89 -23.09
N GLN A 428 8.55 -10.79 -22.68
CA GLN A 428 7.90 -9.75 -21.90
C GLN A 428 8.11 -8.41 -22.61
N THR A 429 7.06 -7.61 -22.71
CA THR A 429 7.10 -6.30 -23.38
C THR A 429 6.57 -5.23 -22.44
N GLN A 430 7.23 -4.07 -22.43
CA GLN A 430 6.94 -2.95 -21.56
C GLN A 430 6.96 -1.63 -22.34
N LYS A 431 6.08 -0.69 -21.98
CA LYS A 431 5.99 0.63 -22.61
C LYS A 431 7.00 1.62 -22.01
N ALA A 432 7.69 2.37 -22.85
CA ALA A 432 8.58 3.47 -22.49
C ALA A 432 8.16 4.77 -23.21
N ILE A 433 8.22 5.91 -22.52
CA ILE A 433 7.78 7.22 -23.03
C ILE A 433 8.98 8.16 -23.06
N LEU A 434 9.43 8.52 -24.27
CA LEU A 434 10.48 9.52 -24.47
C LEU A 434 9.84 10.91 -24.57
N VAL A 435 10.28 11.83 -23.72
CA VAL A 435 9.89 13.25 -23.76
C VAL A 435 11.16 14.07 -24.02
N LYS A 436 11.10 15.03 -24.94
CA LYS A 436 12.21 15.93 -25.25
C LYS A 436 11.88 17.35 -24.88
#